data_AF-W1TR25-F1
#
_entry.id   AF-W1TR25-F1
#
_cell.length_a   1.000
_cell.length_b   1.000
_cell.length_c   1.000
_cell.angle_alpha   90.00
_cell.angle_beta   90.00
_cell.angle_gamma   90.00
#
_symmetry.space_group_name_H-M   'P 1'
#
loop_
_entity.id
_entity.type
_entity.pdbx_description
1 polymer ?
#
loop_
_entity_poly.entity_id
_entity_poly.type
_entity_poly.pdbx_seq_one_letter_code
_entity_poly.pdbx_strand_id
1 'polypeptide(L)'
;MRAFPSKAFILDLSDEDLAEIIHQSTSKRISDKRVEYLVDKLIGLAKQSYCATKKTSPMIEEVRYYAQELVRLSDRRQAVLDEMVKSTQPLPEYEILLSISGIAETTATSIIGELGDIRRF
;
A
#
# COMPACT_ATOMS: atom_id res chain seq x y z
N MET A 1 -1.01 9.26 -8.56
CA MET A 1 0.21 9.15 -9.41
C MET A 1 1.35 8.72 -8.50
N ARG A 2 2.04 7.60 -8.73
CA ARG A 2 3.25 7.28 -7.94
C ARG A 2 4.43 7.98 -8.58
N ALA A 3 5.00 8.93 -7.83
CA ALA A 3 5.51 10.15 -8.44
C ALA A 3 6.95 10.09 -8.93
N PHE A 4 7.76 9.13 -8.49
CA PHE A 4 9.22 9.19 -8.67
C PHE A 4 9.85 7.86 -9.11
N PRO A 5 9.59 7.38 -10.35
CA PRO A 5 10.18 6.13 -10.84
C PRO A 5 11.70 6.24 -11.08
N SER A 6 12.26 7.45 -11.13
CA SER A 6 13.71 7.67 -11.17
C SER A 6 14.08 8.98 -10.48
N LYS A 7 15.36 9.13 -10.13
CA LYS A 7 15.89 10.34 -9.48
C LYS A 7 15.61 11.62 -10.26
N ALA A 8 15.56 11.53 -11.58
CA ALA A 8 15.33 12.68 -12.44
C ALA A 8 13.94 13.30 -12.20
N PHE A 9 12.93 12.50 -11.89
CA PHE A 9 11.59 13.03 -11.57
C PHE A 9 11.54 13.79 -10.25
N ILE A 10 12.47 13.52 -9.34
CA ILE A 10 12.57 14.24 -8.06
C ILE A 10 13.31 15.56 -8.27
N LEU A 11 14.44 15.50 -8.98
CA LEU A 11 15.32 16.66 -9.19
C LEU A 11 14.74 17.71 -10.14
N ASP A 12 13.72 17.37 -10.93
CA ASP A 12 13.04 18.28 -11.85
C ASP A 12 11.86 19.04 -11.21
N LEU A 13 11.54 18.77 -9.94
CA LEU A 13 10.42 19.38 -9.21
C LEU A 13 10.93 20.34 -8.14
N SER A 14 10.08 21.31 -7.77
CA SER A 14 10.36 22.17 -6.62
C SER A 14 10.05 21.44 -5.30
N ASP A 15 10.56 21.97 -4.20
CA ASP A 15 10.33 21.42 -2.86
C ASP A 15 8.83 21.48 -2.50
N GLU A 16 8.11 22.53 -2.95
CA GLU A 16 6.67 22.67 -2.79
C GLU A 16 5.89 21.61 -3.57
N ASP A 17 6.26 21.37 -4.83
CA ASP A 17 5.63 20.32 -5.65
C ASP A 17 5.85 18.93 -5.03
N LEU A 18 7.06 18.66 -4.52
CA LEU A 18 7.39 17.42 -3.82
C LEU A 18 6.58 17.26 -2.53
N ALA A 19 6.42 18.33 -1.76
CA ALA A 19 5.62 18.33 -0.53
C ALA A 19 4.15 18.01 -0.82
N GLU A 20 3.56 18.67 -1.84
CA GLU A 20 2.18 18.45 -2.24
C GLU A 20 1.95 16.99 -2.70
N ILE A 21 2.85 16.47 -3.53
CA ILE A 21 2.81 15.08 -3.97
C ILE A 21 2.88 14.12 -2.78
N ILE A 22 3.77 14.36 -1.80
CA ILE A 22 3.88 13.51 -0.61
C ILE A 22 2.60 13.54 0.21
N HIS A 23 1.99 14.72 0.40
CA HIS A 23 0.70 14.86 1.06
C HIS A 23 -0.39 14.03 0.37
N GLN A 24 -0.50 14.13 -0.96
CA GLN A 24 -1.51 13.41 -1.73
C GLN A 24 -1.23 11.91 -1.87
N SER A 25 0.00 11.47 -1.62
CA SER A 25 0.41 10.06 -1.78
C SER A 25 -0.07 9.14 -0.66
N THR A 26 -0.61 9.68 0.43
CA THR A 26 -1.06 8.91 1.59
C THR A 26 -2.43 9.36 2.08
N SER A 27 -3.27 8.40 2.48
CA SER A 27 -4.54 8.68 3.16
C SER A 27 -4.36 8.98 4.66
N LYS A 28 -3.13 8.88 5.18
CA LYS A 28 -2.82 9.15 6.59
C LYS A 28 -2.61 10.64 6.82
N ARG A 29 -3.00 11.13 8.00
CA ARG A 29 -2.62 12.46 8.46
C ARG A 29 -1.11 12.51 8.69
N ILE A 30 -0.42 13.39 7.99
CA ILE A 30 1.01 13.64 8.12
C ILE A 30 1.21 15.11 8.48
N SER A 31 2.11 15.40 9.40
CA SER A 31 2.41 16.78 9.80
C SER A 31 3.36 17.44 8.79
N ASP A 32 3.27 18.76 8.66
CA ASP A 32 4.10 19.54 7.74
C ASP A 32 5.59 19.32 8.01
N LYS A 33 6.01 19.32 9.29
CA LYS A 33 7.38 19.00 9.71
C LYS A 33 7.86 17.64 9.21
N ARG A 34 6.96 16.65 9.15
CA ARG A 34 7.31 15.31 8.66
C ARG A 34 7.42 15.31 7.14
N VAL A 35 6.60 16.09 6.44
CA VAL A 35 6.67 16.25 4.99
C VAL A 35 7.97 16.94 4.59
N GLU A 36 8.31 18.06 5.22
CA GLU A 36 9.58 18.77 5.02
C GLU A 36 10.78 17.83 5.17
N TYR A 37 10.83 17.07 6.27
CA TYR A 37 11.86 16.05 6.48
C TYR A 37 11.91 14.99 5.35
N LEU A 38 10.75 14.56 4.84
CA LEU A 38 10.70 13.57 3.77
C LEU A 38 11.15 14.16 2.43
N VAL A 39 10.83 15.42 2.14
CA VAL A 39 11.30 16.14 0.95
C VAL A 39 12.82 16.25 0.98
N ASP A 40 13.39 16.77 2.06
CA ASP A 40 14.85 16.90 2.24
C ASP A 40 15.56 15.57 2.07
N LYS A 41 15.03 14.53 2.72
CA LYS A 41 15.58 13.17 2.64
C LYS A 41 15.50 12.63 1.21
N LEU A 42 14.38 12.84 0.52
CA LEU A 42 14.17 12.35 -0.83
C LEU A 42 15.12 13.03 -1.81
N ILE A 43 15.31 14.35 -1.72
CA ILE A 43 16.26 15.12 -2.53
C ILE A 43 17.70 14.67 -2.24
N GLY A 44 18.06 14.50 -0.97
CA GLY A 44 19.39 14.03 -0.56
C GLY A 44 19.73 12.68 -1.17
N LEU A 45 18.79 11.73 -1.11
CA LEU A 45 18.94 10.42 -1.73
C LEU A 45 18.98 10.51 -3.26
N ALA A 46 18.14 11.34 -3.87
CA ALA A 46 18.11 11.53 -5.32
C ALA A 46 19.45 12.05 -5.85
N LYS A 47 20.07 13.03 -5.18
CA LYS A 47 21.40 13.58 -5.54
C LYS A 47 22.50 12.52 -5.49
N GLN A 48 22.46 11.62 -4.51
CA GLN A 48 23.45 10.55 -4.34
C GLN A 48 23.20 9.33 -5.23
N SER A 49 21.98 9.16 -5.72
CA SER A 49 21.61 7.97 -6.49
C SER A 49 22.26 7.94 -7.88
N TYR A 50 22.67 6.75 -8.33
CA TYR A 50 23.13 6.50 -9.68
C TYR A 50 22.09 5.65 -10.42
N CYS A 51 21.35 6.26 -11.35
CA CYS A 51 20.30 5.54 -12.08
C CYS A 51 20.91 4.66 -13.18
N ALA A 52 20.53 3.38 -13.18
CA ALA A 52 20.89 2.44 -14.24
C ALA A 52 20.21 2.75 -15.59
N THR A 53 19.07 3.45 -15.56
CA THR A 53 18.26 3.77 -16.74
C THR A 53 17.99 5.27 -16.84
N LYS A 54 17.81 5.76 -18.08
CA LYS A 54 17.50 7.17 -18.34
C LYS A 54 16.01 7.45 -18.09
N LYS A 55 15.67 8.71 -17.77
CA LYS A 55 14.29 9.19 -17.60
C LYS A 55 13.38 8.89 -18.81
N THR A 56 13.95 8.87 -20.02
CA THR A 56 13.25 8.63 -21.29
C THR A 56 13.18 7.16 -21.70
N SER A 57 13.69 6.24 -20.88
CA SER A 57 13.67 4.82 -21.20
C SER A 57 12.24 4.27 -21.16
N PRO A 58 11.83 3.38 -22.09
CA PRO A 58 10.53 2.71 -22.02
C PRO A 58 10.37 1.91 -20.72
N MET A 59 11.46 1.50 -20.07
CA MET A 59 11.44 0.84 -18.76
C MET A 59 10.77 1.70 -17.67
N ILE A 60 10.82 3.03 -17.78
CA ILE A 60 10.15 3.92 -16.82
C ILE A 60 8.62 3.78 -16.92
N GLU A 61 8.07 3.59 -18.14
CA GLU A 61 6.63 3.32 -18.31
C GLU A 61 6.24 1.97 -17.71
N GLU A 62 7.02 0.93 -17.96
CA GLU A 62 6.76 -0.40 -17.39
C GLU A 62 6.78 -0.37 -15.85
N VAL A 63 7.75 0.31 -15.25
CA VAL A 63 7.81 0.47 -13.79
C VAL A 63 6.57 1.20 -13.26
N ARG A 64 6.11 2.25 -13.94
CA ARG A 64 4.87 2.94 -13.56
C ARG A 64 3.65 2.03 -13.68
N TYR A 65 3.54 1.30 -14.78
CA TYR A 65 2.45 0.36 -15.05
C TYR A 65 2.36 -0.69 -13.93
N TYR A 66 3.44 -1.42 -13.65
CA TYR A 66 3.42 -2.44 -12.61
C TYR A 66 3.21 -1.85 -11.21
N ALA A 67 3.76 -0.67 -10.93
CA ALA A 67 3.50 0.00 -9.65
C ALA A 67 2.03 0.37 -9.47
N GLN A 68 1.30 0.71 -10.54
CA GLN A 68 -0.15 0.94 -10.52
C GLN A 68 -0.93 -0.36 -10.38
N GLU A 69 -0.54 -1.41 -11.10
CA GLU A 69 -1.19 -2.73 -10.98
C GLU A 69 -1.05 -3.29 -9.56
N LEU A 70 0.09 -3.10 -8.90
CA LEU A 70 0.27 -3.49 -7.50
C LEU A 70 -0.70 -2.76 -6.56
N VAL A 71 -0.97 -1.47 -6.80
CA VAL A 71 -1.99 -0.73 -6.02
C VAL A 71 -3.36 -1.33 -6.26
N ARG A 72 -3.75 -1.46 -7.54
CA ARG A 72 -5.05 -1.98 -7.94
C ARG A 72 -5.31 -3.37 -7.36
N LEU A 73 -4.29 -4.25 -7.38
CA LEU A 73 -4.36 -5.59 -6.79
C LEU A 73 -4.45 -5.54 -5.26
N SER A 74 -3.73 -4.62 -4.61
CA SER A 74 -3.83 -4.42 -3.16
C SER A 74 -5.22 -3.96 -2.74
N ASP A 75 -5.80 -2.97 -3.45
CA ASP A 75 -7.14 -2.45 -3.17
C ASP A 75 -8.20 -3.53 -3.42
N ARG A 76 -8.06 -4.29 -4.52
CA ARG A 76 -8.95 -5.43 -4.81
C ARG A 76 -8.85 -6.50 -3.73
N ARG A 77 -7.64 -6.82 -3.24
CA ARG A 77 -7.46 -7.77 -2.15
C ARG A 77 -8.19 -7.30 -0.89
N GLN A 78 -8.10 -6.02 -0.55
CA GLN A 78 -8.79 -5.48 0.62
C GLN A 78 -10.31 -5.60 0.46
N ALA A 79 -10.86 -5.22 -0.70
CA ALA A 79 -12.30 -5.34 -0.95
C ALA A 79 -12.80 -6.79 -0.82
N VAL A 80 -12.04 -7.77 -1.34
CA VAL A 80 -12.37 -9.19 -1.18
C VAL A 80 -12.31 -9.62 0.28
N LEU A 81 -11.31 -9.18 1.06
CA LEU A 81 -11.24 -9.47 2.49
C LEU A 81 -12.44 -8.90 3.25
N ASP A 82 -12.85 -7.68 2.92
CA ASP A 82 -14.02 -7.03 3.55
C ASP A 82 -15.31 -7.82 3.26
N GLU A 83 -15.48 -8.32 2.02
CA GLU A 83 -16.59 -9.21 1.67
C GLU A 83 -16.53 -10.54 2.42
N MET A 84 -15.35 -11.17 2.50
CA MET A 84 -15.17 -12.42 3.24
C MET A 84 -15.53 -12.24 4.72
N VAL A 85 -15.06 -11.16 5.35
CA VAL A 85 -15.39 -10.85 6.75
C VAL A 85 -16.89 -10.68 6.93
N LYS A 86 -17.55 -9.90 6.06
CA LYS A 86 -19.01 -9.70 6.08
C LYS A 86 -19.78 -11.02 5.95
N SER A 87 -19.30 -11.95 5.12
CA SER A 87 -19.91 -13.26 4.95
C SER A 87 -19.68 -14.19 6.15
N THR A 88 -18.56 -14.07 6.87
CA THR A 88 -18.25 -14.91 8.03
C THR A 88 -18.81 -14.38 9.35
N GLN A 89 -18.99 -13.07 9.50
CA GLN A 89 -19.51 -12.43 10.72
C GLN A 89 -20.80 -13.08 11.31
N PRO A 90 -21.78 -13.53 10.50
CA PRO A 90 -22.99 -14.17 11.04
C PRO A 90 -22.78 -15.59 11.60
N LEU A 91 -21.63 -16.20 11.34
CA LEU A 91 -21.33 -17.57 11.74
C LEU A 91 -20.89 -17.61 13.21
N PRO A 92 -21.42 -18.55 14.03
CA PRO A 92 -21.07 -18.63 15.45
C PRO A 92 -19.56 -18.85 15.68
N GLU A 93 -18.88 -19.49 14.74
CA GLU A 93 -17.44 -19.74 14.76
C GLU A 93 -16.62 -18.43 14.75
N TYR A 94 -17.15 -17.36 14.15
CA TYR A 94 -16.44 -16.09 13.99
C TYR A 94 -16.10 -15.43 15.34
N GLU A 95 -17.10 -15.25 16.20
CA GLU A 95 -16.93 -14.69 17.55
C GLU A 95 -16.08 -15.60 18.45
N ILE A 96 -16.22 -16.92 18.29
CA ILE A 96 -15.40 -17.89 19.04
C ILE A 96 -13.93 -17.73 18.67
N LEU A 97 -13.60 -17.65 17.37
CA LEU A 97 -12.22 -17.47 16.92
C LEU A 97 -11.65 -16.11 17.36
N LEU A 98 -12.44 -15.03 17.29
CA LEU A 98 -12.01 -13.71 17.77
C LEU A 98 -11.78 -13.64 19.28
N SER A 99 -12.41 -14.51 20.07
CA SER A 99 -12.15 -14.58 21.51
C SER A 99 -10.74 -15.08 21.85
N ILE A 100 -10.05 -15.72 20.91
CA ILE A 100 -8.68 -16.21 21.09
C ILE A 100 -7.70 -15.06 20.91
N SER A 101 -6.91 -14.76 21.94
CA SER A 101 -5.88 -13.73 21.89
C SER A 101 -4.90 -13.99 20.72
N GLY A 102 -4.70 -12.97 19.89
CA GLY A 102 -3.84 -13.05 18.71
C GLY A 102 -4.55 -13.42 17.41
N ILE A 103 -5.84 -13.79 17.44
CA ILE A 103 -6.65 -14.00 16.24
C ILE A 103 -7.41 -12.72 15.90
N ALA A 104 -7.08 -12.11 14.77
CA ALA A 104 -7.80 -10.96 14.21
C ALA A 104 -8.82 -11.40 13.16
N GLU A 105 -9.71 -10.50 12.74
CA GLU A 105 -10.79 -10.76 11.78
C GLU A 105 -10.32 -11.48 10.51
N THR A 106 -9.24 -10.99 9.90
CA THR A 106 -8.67 -11.61 8.69
C THR A 106 -8.24 -13.06 8.91
N THR A 107 -7.68 -13.37 10.08
CA THR A 107 -7.24 -14.72 10.43
C THR A 107 -8.43 -15.61 10.75
N ALA A 108 -9.40 -15.13 11.52
CA ALA A 108 -10.63 -15.86 11.83
C ALA A 108 -11.40 -16.21 10.54
N THR A 109 -11.60 -15.24 9.66
CA THR A 109 -12.25 -15.41 8.36
C THR A 109 -11.49 -16.39 7.45
N SER A 110 -10.15 -16.34 7.42
CA SER A 110 -9.35 -17.31 6.68
C SER A 110 -9.51 -18.73 7.23
N ILE A 111 -9.48 -18.92 8.55
CA ILE A 111 -9.66 -20.23 9.18
C ILE A 111 -11.03 -20.82 8.82
N ILE A 112 -12.10 -20.03 8.90
CA ILE A 112 -13.46 -20.47 8.52
C ILE A 112 -13.51 -20.85 7.04
N GLY A 113 -12.89 -20.03 6.17
CA GLY A 113 -12.86 -20.29 4.72
C GLY A 113 -12.08 -21.56 4.35
N GLU A 114 -10.97 -21.83 5.03
CA GLU A 114 -10.13 -23.01 4.78
C GLU A 114 -10.74 -24.31 5.34
N LEU A 115 -11.31 -24.26 6.54
CA LEU A 115 -11.91 -25.44 7.19
C LEU A 115 -13.31 -25.76 6.65
N GLY A 116 -13.99 -24.78 6.05
CA GLY A 116 -15.36 -24.94 5.59
C GLY A 116 -16.34 -25.10 6.76
N ASP A 117 -17.26 -26.06 6.67
CA ASP A 117 -18.25 -26.32 7.73
C ASP A 117 -17.63 -27.14 8.87
N ILE A 118 -16.94 -26.45 9.79
CA ILE A 118 -16.22 -27.07 10.91
C ILE A 118 -17.12 -27.94 11.81
N ARG A 119 -18.43 -27.67 11.83
CA ARG A 119 -19.42 -28.42 12.61
C ARG A 119 -19.65 -29.85 12.10
N ARG A 120 -19.10 -30.21 10.94
CA ARG A 120 -19.19 -31.56 10.37
C ARG A 120 -18.05 -32.49 10.84
N PHE A 121 -17.06 -31.95 11.55
CA PHE A 121 -16.01 -32.71 12.21
C PHE A 121 -16.37 -32.94 13.67
#